data_AF-Q8DL59-F1
#
_entry.id   AF-Q8DL59-F1
#
_cell.length_a   1.000
_cell.length_b   1.000
_cell.length_c   1.000
_cell.angle_alpha   90.00
_cell.angle_beta   90.00
_cell.angle_gamma   90.00
#
_symmetry.space_group_name_H-M   'P 1'
#
loop_
_entity.id
_entity.type
_entity.pdbx_description
1 polymer ?
#
loop_
_entity_poly.entity_id
_entity_poly.type
_entity_poly.pdbx_seq_one_letter_code
_entity_poly.pdbx_strand_id
1 'polypeptide(L)'
;MAKPAPYQPLLLRLTHGAIAILVLLALLSGFWVYNTYDGRWGSLPLPQIPDIQGLHGTIALVLLLLFPLFALYCFHWGDRRLLHKKSLAQLSQGNWPAWQRLANTLMLVAVTFALITGRMMKEEWLPAGDLNRGWYLAHLGAWSGVLLGLLSHLILGAKAGGRALLASMISFAIRPEDRRLQNWWRGGRLKPSSQLLLGLEISVLLGIGAAFVLPAVIAAQ
;
A
#
# COMPACT_ATOMS: atom_id res chain seq x y z
N MET A 1 -32.50 -16.30 -4.96
CA MET A 1 -31.46 -16.73 -3.98
C MET A 1 -30.37 -15.68 -3.95
N ALA A 2 -30.08 -15.07 -2.79
CA ALA A 2 -28.98 -14.12 -2.66
C ALA A 2 -27.66 -14.85 -2.92
N LYS A 3 -26.81 -14.33 -3.83
CA LYS A 3 -25.47 -14.89 -4.03
C LYS A 3 -24.71 -14.79 -2.69
N PRO A 4 -24.10 -15.87 -2.20
CA PRO A 4 -23.34 -15.81 -0.96
C PRO A 4 -22.25 -14.75 -1.08
N ALA A 5 -22.18 -13.86 -0.08
CA ALA A 5 -21.18 -12.79 -0.07
C ALA A 5 -19.77 -13.39 -0.12
N PRO A 6 -18.87 -12.86 -0.97
CA PRO A 6 -17.54 -13.42 -1.17
C PRO A 6 -16.82 -13.55 0.17
N TYR A 7 -16.31 -14.74 0.47
CA TYR A 7 -15.59 -15.00 1.71
C TYR A 7 -14.24 -14.29 1.69
N GLN A 8 -13.95 -13.57 2.77
CA GLN A 8 -12.63 -13.01 3.08
C GLN A 8 -12.22 -13.51 4.46
N PRO A 9 -11.06 -14.18 4.60
CA PRO A 9 -10.54 -14.59 5.90
C PRO A 9 -10.47 -13.39 6.86
N LEU A 10 -10.74 -13.62 8.15
CA LEU A 10 -10.65 -12.56 9.15
C LEU A 10 -9.25 -11.93 9.21
N LEU A 11 -8.19 -12.74 9.14
CA LEU A 11 -6.80 -12.26 9.12
C LEU A 11 -6.58 -11.23 8.02
N LEU A 12 -7.02 -11.54 6.79
CA LEU A 12 -6.93 -10.61 5.66
C LEU A 12 -7.65 -9.31 5.94
N ARG A 13 -8.89 -9.37 6.45
CA ARG A 13 -9.70 -8.17 6.71
C ARG A 13 -9.02 -7.28 7.75
N LEU A 14 -8.48 -7.87 8.81
CA LEU A 14 -7.79 -7.13 9.86
C LEU A 14 -6.47 -6.53 9.37
N THR A 15 -5.60 -7.32 8.73
CA THR A 15 -4.31 -6.82 8.23
C THR A 15 -4.51 -5.79 7.13
N HIS A 16 -5.42 -6.05 6.19
CA HIS A 16 -5.75 -5.09 5.13
C HIS A 16 -6.38 -3.82 5.71
N GLY A 17 -7.29 -3.94 6.68
CA GLY A 17 -7.92 -2.80 7.35
C GLY A 17 -6.91 -1.91 8.05
N ALA A 18 -5.98 -2.51 8.81
CA ALA A 18 -4.91 -1.77 9.48
C ALA A 18 -4.00 -1.03 8.46
N ILE A 19 -3.56 -1.72 7.41
CA ILE A 19 -2.74 -1.11 6.35
C ILE A 19 -3.51 -0.02 5.61
N ALA A 20 -4.80 -0.23 5.31
CA ALA A 20 -5.63 0.76 4.64
C ALA A 20 -5.76 2.04 5.48
N ILE A 21 -6.00 1.91 6.79
CA ILE A 21 -6.06 3.05 7.71
C ILE A 21 -4.72 3.79 7.72
N LEU A 22 -3.60 3.09 7.87
CA LEU A 22 -2.28 3.70 7.90
C LEU A 22 -1.92 4.40 6.59
N VAL A 23 -2.25 3.81 5.44
CA VAL A 23 -2.05 4.45 4.13
C VAL A 23 -2.91 5.70 3.98
N LEU A 24 -4.17 5.67 4.41
CA LEU A 24 -5.03 6.86 4.38
C LEU A 24 -4.49 7.97 5.28
N LEU A 25 -4.08 7.63 6.50
CA LEU A 25 -3.46 8.58 7.42
C LEU A 25 -2.14 9.14 6.87
N ALA A 26 -1.31 8.30 6.23
CA ALA A 26 -0.06 8.74 5.59
C ALA A 26 -0.33 9.66 4.38
N LEU A 27 -1.34 9.37 3.56
CA LEU A 27 -1.72 10.25 2.45
C LEU A 27 -2.20 11.61 2.94
N LEU A 28 -3.08 11.63 3.94
CA LEU A 28 -3.64 12.85 4.52
C LEU A 28 -2.57 13.70 5.22
N SER A 29 -1.77 13.08 6.08
CA SER A 29 -0.66 13.77 6.76
C SER A 29 0.41 14.24 5.77
N GLY A 30 0.73 13.44 4.75
CA GLY A 30 1.69 13.82 3.70
C GLY A 30 1.20 14.99 2.85
N PHE A 31 -0.11 15.03 2.53
CA PHE A 31 -0.72 16.21 1.91
C PHE A 31 -0.59 17.44 2.81
N TRP A 32 -0.78 17.27 4.12
CA TRP A 32 -0.66 18.36 5.08
C TRP A 32 0.78 18.88 5.18
N VAL A 33 1.78 17.99 5.19
CA VAL A 33 3.21 18.36 5.08
C VAL A 33 3.46 19.16 3.80
N TYR A 34 3.00 18.66 2.65
CA TYR A 34 3.11 19.39 1.38
C TYR A 34 2.43 20.76 1.44
N ASN A 35 1.23 20.85 2.02
CA ASN A 35 0.47 22.09 2.13
C ASN A 35 1.15 23.12 3.03
N THR A 36 1.85 22.68 4.07
CA THR A 36 2.55 23.54 5.02
C THR A 36 3.88 24.06 4.47
N TYR A 37 4.66 23.23 3.78
CA TYR A 37 6.05 23.57 3.45
C TYR A 37 6.37 23.76 1.95
N ASP A 38 5.58 23.18 1.06
CA ASP A 38 5.84 23.22 -0.38
C ASP A 38 4.78 24.06 -1.12
N GLY A 39 3.55 23.54 -1.23
CA GLY A 39 2.43 24.25 -1.84
C GLY A 39 2.63 24.67 -3.31
N ARG A 40 3.72 24.28 -4.01
CA ARG A 40 4.07 24.82 -5.34
C ARG A 40 3.06 24.53 -6.44
N TRP A 41 2.24 23.48 -6.29
CA TRP A 41 1.15 23.10 -7.21
C TRP A 41 -0.23 23.40 -6.63
N GLY A 42 -0.29 24.36 -5.70
CA GLY A 42 -1.50 24.77 -5.00
C GLY A 42 -1.50 24.33 -3.56
N SER A 43 -2.18 25.13 -2.73
CA SER A 43 -2.40 24.89 -1.32
C SER A 43 -3.85 25.20 -0.95
N LEU A 44 -4.31 24.60 0.14
CA LEU A 44 -5.59 24.85 0.76
C LEU A 44 -5.38 25.65 2.06
N PRO A 45 -6.35 26.51 2.47
CA PRO A 45 -6.29 27.28 3.71
C PRO A 45 -6.56 26.37 4.93
N LEU A 46 -5.67 25.41 5.16
CA LEU A 46 -5.75 24.46 6.27
C LEU A 46 -5.06 25.03 7.52
N PRO A 47 -5.52 24.66 8.73
CA PRO A 47 -4.81 25.03 9.94
C PRO A 47 -3.42 24.39 9.97
N GLN A 48 -2.46 25.11 10.54
CA GLN A 48 -1.13 24.58 10.80
C GLN A 48 -1.21 23.54 11.92
N ILE A 49 -0.73 22.33 11.64
CA ILE A 49 -0.59 21.28 12.64
C ILE A 49 0.87 21.30 13.12
N PRO A 50 1.12 21.51 14.42
CA PRO A 50 2.47 21.45 14.97
C PRO A 50 3.11 20.10 14.67
N ASP A 51 4.37 20.11 14.22
CA ASP A 51 5.15 18.91 13.90
C ASP A 51 4.42 17.91 12.98
N ILE A 52 3.74 18.43 11.95
CA ILE A 52 3.03 17.59 10.98
C ILE A 52 3.97 16.62 10.25
N GLN A 53 5.24 16.98 10.12
CA GLN A 53 6.28 16.15 9.54
C GLN A 53 6.63 14.96 10.45
N GLY A 54 6.82 15.18 11.76
CA GLY A 54 7.02 14.10 12.74
C GLY A 54 5.80 13.18 12.86
N LEU A 55 4.59 13.73 12.81
CA LEU A 55 3.35 12.92 12.78
C LEU A 55 3.29 12.03 11.53
N HIS A 56 3.56 12.60 10.35
CA HIS A 56 3.61 11.84 9.10
C HIS A 56 4.68 10.74 9.16
N GLY A 57 5.89 11.08 9.63
CA GLY A 57 7.00 10.15 9.81
C GLY A 57 6.65 9.00 10.76
N THR A 58 5.95 9.27 11.86
CA THR A 58 5.50 8.26 12.82
C THR A 58 4.49 7.29 12.19
N ILE A 59 3.49 7.82 11.47
CA ILE A 59 2.50 6.99 10.76
C ILE A 59 3.21 6.10 9.72
N ALA A 60 4.13 6.68 8.95
CA ALA A 60 4.89 5.97 7.93
C ALA A 60 5.82 4.90 8.53
N LEU A 61 6.39 5.14 9.71
CA LEU A 61 7.21 4.15 10.43
C LEU A 61 6.36 2.96 10.92
N VAL A 62 5.19 3.23 11.51
CA VAL A 62 4.26 2.17 11.91
C VAL A 62 3.80 1.36 10.69
N LEU A 63 3.52 2.04 9.57
CA LEU A 63 3.23 1.38 8.31
C LEU A 63 4.40 0.50 7.87
N LEU A 64 5.64 1.01 7.86
CA LEU A 64 6.84 0.25 7.50
C LEU A 64 7.03 -1.02 8.34
N LEU A 65 6.75 -0.97 9.65
CA LEU A 65 6.89 -2.12 10.54
C LEU A 65 5.85 -3.22 10.25
N LEU A 66 4.62 -2.84 9.91
CA LEU A 66 3.53 -3.79 9.63
C LEU A 66 3.52 -4.28 8.18
N PHE A 67 4.05 -3.48 7.25
CA PHE A 67 4.00 -3.73 5.83
C PHE A 67 4.65 -5.05 5.37
N PRO A 68 5.80 -5.52 5.92
CA PRO A 68 6.36 -6.83 5.59
C PRO A 68 5.38 -7.99 5.77
N LEU A 69 4.65 -8.00 6.88
CA LEU A 69 3.68 -9.05 7.19
C LEU A 69 2.53 -9.05 6.18
N PHE A 70 2.07 -7.85 5.81
CA PHE A 70 1.03 -7.68 4.81
C PHE A 70 1.52 -8.03 3.39
N ALA A 71 2.75 -7.67 3.04
CA ALA A 71 3.35 -8.00 1.74
C ALA A 71 3.46 -9.52 1.58
N LEU A 72 4.00 -10.23 2.59
CA LEU A 72 4.05 -11.69 2.60
C LEU A 72 2.64 -12.30 2.48
N TYR A 73 1.67 -11.75 3.22
CA TYR A 73 0.28 -12.17 3.07
C TYR A 73 -0.19 -12.05 1.61
N CYS A 74 0.07 -10.90 0.96
CA CYS A 74 -0.32 -10.65 -0.42
C CYS A 74 0.30 -11.64 -1.41
N PHE A 75 1.57 -12.01 -1.25
CA PHE A 75 2.27 -12.91 -2.17
C PHE A 75 1.97 -14.40 -1.95
N HIS A 76 1.66 -14.81 -0.72
CA HIS A 76 1.47 -16.23 -0.39
C HIS A 76 0.00 -16.66 -0.25
N TRP A 77 -0.86 -15.81 0.32
CA TRP A 77 -2.29 -16.09 0.54
C TRP A 77 -3.21 -15.24 -0.34
N GLY A 78 -2.77 -14.03 -0.69
CA GLY A 78 -3.50 -13.07 -1.53
C GLY A 78 -3.17 -13.11 -3.02
N ASP A 79 -2.32 -14.03 -3.47
CA ASP A 79 -1.64 -13.99 -4.77
C ASP A 79 -2.59 -13.85 -5.97
N ARG A 80 -3.78 -14.43 -5.89
CA ARG A 80 -4.86 -14.39 -6.90
C ARG A 80 -5.39 -12.98 -7.19
N ARG A 81 -5.09 -12.02 -6.30
CA ARG A 81 -5.46 -10.60 -6.39
C ARG A 81 -4.33 -9.75 -6.98
N LEU A 82 -3.15 -10.32 -7.17
CA LEU A 82 -2.00 -9.68 -7.81
C LEU A 82 -1.94 -10.03 -9.30
N LEU A 83 -1.04 -9.35 -10.02
CA LEU A 83 -0.86 -9.51 -11.46
C LEU A 83 -0.16 -10.84 -11.79
N HIS A 84 -0.74 -11.59 -12.72
CA HIS A 84 -0.18 -12.84 -13.25
C HIS A 84 0.11 -12.69 -14.74
N LYS A 85 1.00 -13.55 -15.28
CA LYS A 85 1.27 -13.62 -16.74
C LYS A 85 -0.01 -13.74 -17.57
N LYS A 86 -0.97 -14.58 -17.15
CA LYS A 86 -2.27 -14.71 -17.82
C LYS A 86 -3.12 -13.44 -17.75
N SER A 87 -3.02 -12.68 -16.66
CA SER A 87 -3.76 -11.42 -16.50
C SER A 87 -3.23 -10.32 -17.40
N LEU A 88 -1.93 -10.29 -17.69
CA LEU A 88 -1.35 -9.36 -18.67
C LEU A 88 -2.00 -9.52 -20.05
N ALA A 89 -2.15 -10.77 -20.52
CA ALA A 89 -2.82 -11.05 -21.79
C ALA A 89 -4.31 -10.68 -21.79
N GLN A 90 -4.95 -10.59 -20.61
CA GLN A 90 -6.37 -10.22 -20.46
C GLN A 90 -6.59 -8.70 -20.34
N LEU A 91 -5.54 -7.91 -20.11
CA LEU A 91 -5.66 -6.44 -20.02
C LEU A 91 -6.11 -5.84 -21.35
N SER A 92 -5.54 -6.31 -22.46
CA SER A 92 -5.90 -5.87 -23.82
C SER A 92 -7.33 -6.22 -24.22
N GLN A 93 -7.97 -7.13 -23.49
CA GLN A 93 -9.35 -7.56 -23.72
C GLN A 93 -10.37 -6.78 -22.85
N GLY A 94 -9.92 -5.74 -22.13
CA GLY A 94 -10.81 -4.92 -21.29
C GLY A 94 -11.33 -5.66 -20.04
N ASN A 95 -10.66 -6.73 -19.59
CA ASN A 95 -11.12 -7.54 -18.47
C ASN A 95 -10.95 -6.80 -17.12
N TRP A 96 -12.05 -6.37 -16.51
CA TRP A 96 -12.03 -5.60 -15.25
C TRP A 96 -11.28 -6.27 -14.10
N PRO A 97 -11.47 -7.58 -13.81
CA PRO A 97 -10.61 -8.31 -12.86
C PRO A 97 -9.10 -8.22 -13.15
N ALA A 98 -8.66 -8.24 -14.41
CA ALA A 98 -7.25 -8.12 -14.75
C ALA A 98 -6.72 -6.71 -14.42
N TRP A 99 -7.50 -5.66 -14.73
CA TRP A 99 -7.19 -4.28 -14.35
C TRP A 99 -7.13 -4.09 -12.84
N GLN A 100 -8.06 -4.69 -12.09
CA GLN A 100 -8.01 -4.66 -10.63
C GLN A 100 -6.73 -5.31 -10.09
N ARG A 101 -6.30 -6.44 -10.64
CA ARG A 101 -5.05 -7.11 -10.25
C ARG A 101 -3.82 -6.25 -10.52
N LEU A 102 -3.81 -5.55 -11.66
CA LEU A 102 -2.77 -4.58 -11.97
C LEU A 102 -2.74 -3.45 -10.92
N ALA A 103 -3.89 -2.84 -10.63
CA ALA A 103 -3.98 -1.77 -9.64
C ALA A 103 -3.54 -2.22 -8.24
N ASN A 104 -3.93 -3.41 -7.79
CA ASN A 104 -3.46 -3.97 -6.52
C ASN A 104 -1.93 -4.13 -6.48
N THR A 105 -1.35 -4.57 -7.58
CA THR A 105 0.09 -4.79 -7.69
C THR A 105 0.84 -3.46 -7.70
N LEU A 106 0.36 -2.49 -8.49
CA LEU A 106 0.94 -1.15 -8.54
C LEU A 106 0.83 -0.43 -7.20
N MET A 107 -0.28 -0.60 -6.48
CA MET A 107 -0.45 -0.05 -5.13
C MET A 107 0.60 -0.60 -4.16
N LEU A 108 0.84 -1.92 -4.18
CA LEU A 108 1.87 -2.55 -3.34
C LEU A 108 3.27 -2.01 -3.65
N VAL A 109 3.61 -1.87 -4.93
CA VAL A 109 4.90 -1.31 -5.36
C VAL A 109 5.02 0.16 -4.99
N ALA A 110 3.97 0.96 -5.20
CA ALA A 110 3.96 2.39 -4.88
C ALA A 110 4.16 2.64 -3.38
N VAL A 111 3.46 1.89 -2.52
CA VAL A 111 3.64 1.99 -1.06
C VAL A 111 5.07 1.60 -0.67
N THR A 112 5.61 0.52 -1.24
CA THR A 112 7.00 0.11 -0.99
C THR A 112 7.97 1.24 -1.34
N PHE A 113 7.80 1.83 -2.52
CA PHE A 113 8.65 2.93 -2.99
C PHE A 113 8.51 4.19 -2.14
N ALA A 114 7.29 4.52 -1.69
CA ALA A 114 7.04 5.64 -0.79
C ALA A 114 7.73 5.44 0.57
N LEU A 115 7.71 4.23 1.12
CA LEU A 115 8.40 3.92 2.37
C LEU A 115 9.92 4.05 2.25
N ILE A 116 10.51 3.56 1.15
CA ILE A 116 11.96 3.70 0.90
C ILE A 116 12.33 5.17 0.80
N THR A 117 11.70 5.89 -0.12
CA THR A 117 12.02 7.30 -0.40
C THR A 117 11.77 8.21 0.82
N GLY A 118 10.73 7.93 1.61
CA GLY A 118 10.44 8.67 2.83
C GLY A 118 11.50 8.46 3.91
N ARG A 119 12.01 7.24 4.07
CA ARG A 119 13.12 6.95 5.00
C ARG A 119 14.44 7.64 4.63
N MET A 120 14.60 7.99 3.36
CA MET A 120 15.78 8.68 2.84
C MET A 120 15.66 10.20 2.90
N MET A 121 14.47 10.72 3.23
CA MET A 121 14.21 12.14 3.35
C MET A 121 14.67 12.64 4.72
N LYS A 122 15.34 13.81 4.76
CA LYS A 122 15.70 14.47 6.03
C LYS A 122 14.62 15.43 6.47
N GLU A 123 14.47 15.59 7.77
CA GLU A 123 13.39 16.40 8.33
C GLU A 123 13.61 17.89 8.07
N GLU A 124 14.87 18.33 8.11
CA GLU A 124 15.25 19.75 7.98
C GLU A 124 14.98 20.36 6.60
N TRP A 125 14.83 19.54 5.54
CA TRP A 125 14.78 20.06 4.17
C TRP A 125 13.55 20.91 3.89
N LEU A 126 12.36 20.46 4.28
CA LEU A 126 11.13 21.18 3.97
C LEU A 126 10.98 22.49 4.75
N PRO A 127 11.23 22.52 6.07
CA PRO A 127 11.21 23.77 6.83
C PRO A 127 12.23 24.79 6.32
N ALA A 128 13.37 24.34 5.76
CA ALA A 128 14.39 25.22 5.18
C ALA A 128 14.06 25.69 3.74
N GLY A 129 13.00 25.19 3.11
CA GLY A 129 12.67 25.48 1.71
C GLY A 129 13.54 24.73 0.69
N ASP A 130 14.25 23.69 1.10
CA ASP A 130 15.14 22.86 0.26
C ASP A 130 14.33 21.86 -0.59
N LEU A 131 13.52 22.39 -1.50
CA LEU A 131 12.51 21.64 -2.25
C LEU A 131 13.03 20.84 -3.46
N ASN A 132 14.33 20.93 -3.77
CA ASN A 132 14.97 20.32 -4.94
C ASN A 132 15.83 19.09 -4.60
N ARG A 133 15.65 18.50 -3.42
CA ARG A 133 16.38 17.29 -3.00
C ARG A 133 15.81 16.06 -3.72
N GLY A 134 16.68 15.24 -4.33
CA GLY A 134 16.27 14.09 -5.13
C GLY A 134 15.37 13.11 -4.38
N TRP A 135 15.69 12.79 -3.12
CA TRP A 135 14.86 11.90 -2.28
C TRP A 135 13.49 12.47 -1.97
N TYR A 136 13.40 13.78 -1.76
CA TYR A 136 12.12 14.44 -1.55
C TYR A 136 11.26 14.43 -2.82
N LEU A 137 11.83 14.76 -3.99
CA LEU A 137 11.10 14.69 -5.26
C LEU A 137 10.64 13.25 -5.57
N ALA A 138 11.50 12.26 -5.31
CA ALA A 138 11.14 10.85 -5.44
C ALA A 138 9.99 10.46 -4.49
N HIS A 139 10.03 10.94 -3.24
CA HIS A 139 8.98 10.69 -2.25
C HIS A 139 7.65 11.34 -2.63
N LEU A 140 7.68 12.57 -3.14
CA LEU A 140 6.50 13.29 -3.62
C LEU A 140 5.86 12.60 -4.83
N GLY A 141 6.69 12.10 -5.75
CA GLY A 141 6.25 11.23 -6.85
C GLY A 141 5.65 9.91 -6.35
N ALA A 142 6.27 9.28 -5.36
CA ALA A 142 5.77 8.06 -4.74
C ALA A 142 4.42 8.27 -4.04
N TRP A 143 4.27 9.35 -3.27
CA TRP A 143 3.02 9.76 -2.62
C TRP A 143 1.90 9.93 -3.65
N SER A 144 2.19 10.59 -4.78
CA SER A 144 1.24 10.73 -5.90
C SER A 144 0.87 9.38 -6.50
N GLY A 145 1.85 8.49 -6.67
CA GLY A 145 1.63 7.11 -7.12
C GLY A 145 0.75 6.30 -6.17
N VAL A 146 0.92 6.45 -4.86
CA VAL A 146 0.07 5.82 -3.84
C VAL A 146 -1.36 6.36 -3.92
N LEU A 147 -1.54 7.67 -4.09
CA LEU A 147 -2.86 8.28 -4.26
C LEU A 147 -3.58 7.73 -5.50
N LEU A 148 -2.93 7.76 -6.66
CA LEU A 148 -3.50 7.23 -7.91
C LEU A 148 -3.76 5.72 -7.83
N GLY A 149 -2.86 4.98 -7.17
CA GLY A 149 -3.01 3.55 -6.90
C GLY A 149 -4.23 3.24 -6.03
N LEU A 150 -4.45 4.02 -4.96
CA LEU A 150 -5.60 3.89 -4.08
C LEU A 150 -6.91 4.19 -4.83
N LEU A 151 -6.97 5.29 -5.57
CA LEU A 151 -8.15 5.63 -6.38
C LEU A 151 -8.46 4.52 -7.40
N SER A 152 -7.44 4.05 -8.11
CA SER A 152 -7.58 2.96 -9.09
C SER A 152 -8.03 1.66 -8.42
N HIS A 153 -7.46 1.32 -7.26
CA HIS A 153 -7.82 0.14 -6.47
C HIS A 153 -9.31 0.15 -6.09
N LEU A 154 -9.83 1.30 -5.62
CA LEU A 154 -11.23 1.44 -5.23
C LEU A 154 -12.17 1.40 -6.45
N ILE A 155 -11.88 2.15 -7.50
CA ILE A 155 -12.71 2.21 -8.72
C ILE A 155 -12.77 0.85 -9.40
N LEU A 156 -11.62 0.22 -9.63
CA LEU A 156 -11.55 -1.09 -10.31
C LEU A 156 -12.06 -2.21 -9.41
N GLY A 157 -11.88 -2.11 -8.10
CA GLY A 157 -12.47 -3.02 -7.12
C GLY A 157 -14.00 -2.99 -7.13
N ALA A 158 -14.58 -1.79 -7.15
CA ALA A 158 -16.03 -1.61 -7.28
C ALA A 158 -16.54 -2.18 -8.61
N LYS A 159 -15.79 -1.98 -9.70
CA LYS A 159 -16.19 -2.43 -11.04
C LYS A 159 -16.08 -3.94 -11.24
N ALA A 160 -15.03 -4.57 -10.70
CA ALA A 160 -14.78 -6.00 -10.87
C ALA A 160 -15.56 -6.87 -9.86
N GLY A 161 -15.71 -6.42 -8.61
CA GLY A 161 -16.34 -7.19 -7.53
C GLY A 161 -17.70 -6.68 -7.07
N GLY A 162 -18.12 -5.51 -7.53
CA GLY A 162 -19.37 -4.87 -7.11
C GLY A 162 -19.38 -4.42 -5.64
N ARG A 163 -20.54 -3.94 -5.20
CA ARG A 163 -20.78 -3.49 -3.81
C ARG A 163 -20.55 -4.59 -2.77
N ALA A 164 -20.80 -5.84 -3.13
CA ALA A 164 -20.64 -6.99 -2.24
C ALA A 164 -19.17 -7.22 -1.83
N LEU A 165 -18.21 -6.96 -2.74
CA LEU A 165 -16.79 -7.07 -2.42
C LEU A 165 -16.36 -6.00 -1.42
N LEU A 166 -16.77 -4.74 -1.63
CA LEU A 166 -16.44 -3.64 -0.72
C LEU A 166 -17.06 -3.86 0.67
N ALA A 167 -18.34 -4.24 0.72
CA ALA A 167 -19.02 -4.55 1.98
C ALA A 167 -18.35 -5.71 2.74
N SER A 168 -17.79 -6.70 2.03
CA SER A 168 -17.09 -7.82 2.66
C SER A 168 -15.80 -7.41 3.38
N MET A 169 -15.14 -6.33 2.95
CA MET A 169 -13.92 -5.82 3.58
C MET A 169 -14.19 -5.05 4.87
N ILE A 170 -15.39 -4.46 5.02
CA ILE A 170 -15.79 -3.66 6.19
C ILE A 170 -16.51 -4.52 7.24
N SER A 171 -17.00 -5.71 6.86
CA SER A 171 -17.67 -6.60 7.78
C SER A 171 -16.70 -7.15 8.83
N PHE A 172 -17.03 -7.00 10.11
CA PHE A 172 -16.34 -7.64 11.25
C PHE A 172 -16.94 -8.99 11.62
N ALA A 173 -17.93 -9.50 10.88
CA ALA A 173 -18.60 -10.74 11.21
C ALA A 173 -17.60 -11.92 11.17
N ILE A 174 -17.51 -12.65 12.29
CA ILE A 174 -16.77 -13.90 12.39
C ILE A 174 -17.64 -14.99 11.76
N ARG A 175 -17.19 -15.55 10.63
CA ARG A 175 -17.92 -16.64 9.98
C ARG A 175 -17.57 -17.99 10.60
N PRO A 176 -18.41 -19.03 10.47
CA PRO A 176 -18.11 -20.36 10.99
C PRO A 176 -16.74 -20.90 10.53
N GLU A 177 -16.32 -20.54 9.31
CA GLU A 177 -15.02 -20.89 8.75
C GLU A 177 -13.86 -20.22 9.49
N ASP A 178 -14.04 -19.03 10.08
CA ASP A 178 -13.01 -18.29 10.82
C ASP A 178 -12.77 -18.84 12.24
N ARG A 179 -13.65 -19.71 12.76
CA ARG A 179 -13.56 -20.21 14.16
C ARG A 179 -12.37 -21.13 14.43
N ARG A 180 -11.80 -21.75 13.39
CA ARG A 180 -10.60 -22.58 13.51
C ARG A 180 -9.39 -21.78 13.04
N LEU A 181 -8.41 -21.56 13.91
CA LEU A 181 -7.15 -20.85 13.58
C LEU A 181 -6.45 -21.42 12.34
N GLN A 182 -6.52 -22.73 12.10
CA GLN A 182 -5.97 -23.37 10.90
C GLN A 182 -6.60 -22.85 9.59
N ASN A 183 -7.85 -22.41 9.62
CA ASN A 183 -8.53 -21.86 8.44
C ASN A 183 -8.04 -20.45 8.08
N TRP A 184 -7.36 -19.74 9.00
CA TRP A 184 -6.81 -18.41 8.75
C TRP A 184 -5.64 -18.47 7.75
N TRP A 185 -4.94 -19.60 7.73
CA TRP A 185 -3.80 -19.87 6.86
C TRP A 185 -4.14 -20.82 5.70
N ARG A 186 -5.41 -21.22 5.57
CA ARG A 186 -5.82 -22.24 4.60
C ARG A 186 -5.82 -21.67 3.18
N GLY A 187 -5.20 -22.41 2.26
CA GLY A 187 -5.15 -22.05 0.84
C GLY A 187 -3.99 -21.14 0.43
N GLY A 188 -3.10 -20.79 1.36
CA GLY A 188 -1.82 -20.16 1.03
C GLY A 188 -0.82 -21.13 0.42
N ARG A 189 0.13 -20.56 -0.29
CA ARG A 189 1.22 -21.30 -0.96
C ARG A 189 2.54 -20.73 -0.47
N LEU A 190 3.41 -21.60 0.04
CA LEU A 190 4.77 -21.22 0.46
C LEU A 190 5.63 -20.75 -0.72
N LYS A 191 5.36 -21.28 -1.92
CA LYS A 191 6.01 -20.82 -3.17
C LYS A 191 5.06 -19.91 -3.94
N PRO A 192 5.51 -18.72 -4.39
CA PRO A 192 4.73 -17.88 -5.28
C PRO A 192 4.26 -18.64 -6.51
N SER A 193 3.06 -18.33 -6.98
CA SER A 193 2.43 -19.06 -8.08
C SER A 193 2.99 -18.74 -9.47
N SER A 194 3.87 -17.75 -9.58
CA SER A 194 4.57 -17.44 -10.83
C SER A 194 5.93 -16.78 -10.59
N GLN A 195 6.83 -16.87 -11.57
CA GLN A 195 8.13 -16.18 -11.54
C GLN A 195 7.99 -14.65 -11.45
N LEU A 196 6.94 -14.08 -12.04
CA LEU A 196 6.64 -12.66 -11.95
C LEU A 196 6.39 -12.25 -10.49
N LEU A 197 5.55 -13.02 -9.79
CA LEU A 197 5.25 -12.77 -8.39
C LEU A 197 6.46 -13.00 -7.49
N LEU A 198 7.28 -14.01 -7.77
CA LEU A 198 8.54 -14.22 -7.05
C LEU A 198 9.49 -13.02 -7.22
N GLY A 199 9.66 -12.51 -8.44
CA GLY A 199 10.46 -11.32 -8.70
C GLY A 199 9.93 -10.10 -7.95
N LEU A 200 8.61 -9.87 -8.00
CA LEU A 200 7.96 -8.77 -7.27
C LEU A 200 8.11 -8.92 -5.75
N GLU A 201 7.97 -10.12 -5.21
CA GLU A 201 8.15 -10.39 -3.79
C GLU A 201 9.58 -10.07 -3.36
N ILE A 202 10.59 -10.57 -4.07
CA ILE A 202 12.00 -10.28 -3.79
C ILE A 202 12.24 -8.77 -3.85
N SER A 203 11.77 -8.08 -4.89
CA SER A 203 11.92 -6.63 -5.02
C SER A 203 11.26 -5.87 -3.87
N VAL A 204 10.05 -6.26 -3.45
CA VAL A 204 9.35 -5.62 -2.33
C VAL A 204 10.08 -5.86 -1.02
N LEU A 205 10.48 -7.10 -0.73
CA LEU A 205 11.17 -7.44 0.51
C LEU A 205 12.56 -6.79 0.60
N LEU A 206 13.32 -6.78 -0.51
CA LEU A 206 14.59 -6.06 -0.59
C LEU A 206 14.38 -4.55 -0.40
N GLY A 207 13.34 -3.99 -1.01
CA GLY A 207 12.98 -2.59 -0.84
C GLY A 207 12.68 -2.24 0.62
N ILE A 208 11.88 -3.06 1.30
CA ILE A 208 11.59 -2.88 2.73
C ILE A 208 12.87 -3.00 3.55
N GLY A 209 13.71 -4.01 3.30
CA GLY A 209 15.01 -4.15 3.98
C GLY A 209 15.91 -2.93 3.78
N ALA A 210 15.96 -2.39 2.55
CA ALA A 210 16.71 -1.19 2.23
C ALA A 210 16.21 0.04 3.01
N ALA A 211 14.90 0.16 3.26
CA ALA A 211 14.33 1.26 4.04
C ALA A 211 14.82 1.30 5.52
N PHE A 212 15.24 0.15 6.06
CA PHE A 212 15.87 0.08 7.39
C PHE A 212 17.38 0.33 7.34
N VAL A 213 18.06 -0.19 6.31
CA VAL A 213 19.53 -0.22 6.25
C VAL A 213 20.13 1.03 5.62
N LEU A 214 19.58 1.52 4.50
CA LEU A 214 20.16 2.63 3.74
C LEU A 214 20.34 3.92 4.56
N PRO A 215 19.36 4.35 5.38
CA PRO A 215 19.54 5.55 6.19
C PRO A 215 20.72 5.43 7.16
N ALA A 216 20.91 4.24 7.75
CA ALA A 216 22.01 3.99 8.69
C ALA A 216 23.38 4.00 7.99
N VAL A 217 23.47 3.42 6.80
CA VAL A 217 24.73 3.38 6.02
C VAL A 217 25.12 4.78 5.54
N ILE A 218 24.16 5.57 5.05
CA ILE A 218 24.42 6.91 4.53
C ILE A 218 24.70 7.91 5.67
N ALA A 219 24.08 7.74 6.83
CA ALA A 219 24.36 8.56 8.00
C ALA A 219 25.74 8.29 8.63
N ALA A 220 26.35 7.13 8.33
CA ALA A 220 27.68 6.75 8.82
C ALA A 220 28.85 7.26 7.94
N GLN A 221 28.54 7.94 6.83
CA GLN A 221 29.50 8.57 5.91
C GLN A 221 29.55 10.09 6.13
#